data_AF-A0A9L0IKW5-F1
#
_entry.id   AF-A0A9L0IKW5-F1
#
_cell.length_a   1.000
_cell.length_b   1.000
_cell.length_c   1.000
_cell.angle_alpha   90.00
_cell.angle_beta   90.00
_cell.angle_gamma   90.00
#
_symmetry.space_group_name_H-M   'P 1'
#
loop_
_entity.id
_entity.type
_entity.pdbx_description
1 polymer ?
#
loop_
_entity_poly.entity_id
_entity_poly.type
_entity_poly.pdbx_seq_one_letter_code
_entity_poly.pdbx_strand_id
1 'polypeptide(L)'
;MSSESSKKRKPKVIRSDGAPAEGKRNRSDTEQEGKYYSEEAEVDLRDPGRDYELYKYTCQELQRLMAEIQDLKSRGGKDVAVEIEDRRIQSCVHFMTLKKLNRLAHIRLKKGRDQTHEAKQKVDAYHLQLQNLLYEVMHLQKEITKCLEFKSKHEEIDLVSLEEFYKEAPPDISKAEVTMGDPHQQTLARLDWELEQRKRLAEKYRECLSNKEKILKEIEVKKEYLSSLQPRLNSIMQASLPVQEYLFMPFDQAHKQYETARHLPPPLYVLFVQATAYGQACGECGSWGRRRGCGSSSRGHLSHLEALPAEENSLALLRSPQVTDAASPLHRPAWLL
;
A
#
# COMPACT_ATOMS: atom_id res chain seq x y z
N MET A 1 43.56 12.71 4.79
CA MET A 1 42.93 11.45 5.27
C MET A 1 41.64 11.28 4.49
N SER A 2 41.29 10.23 3.78
CA SER A 2 42.00 9.04 3.30
C SER A 2 41.27 8.61 2.02
N SER A 3 42.06 8.27 1.00
CA SER A 3 41.77 7.45 -0.18
C SER A 3 40.32 7.10 -0.56
N GLU A 4 39.87 7.69 -1.66
CA GLU A 4 38.77 7.22 -2.51
C GLU A 4 39.27 6.03 -3.34
N SER A 5 38.66 4.84 -3.21
CA SER A 5 38.98 3.69 -4.06
C SER A 5 37.71 2.98 -4.54
N SER A 6 37.34 3.28 -5.78
CA SER A 6 36.32 2.61 -6.56
C SER A 6 36.78 1.17 -6.87
N LYS A 7 36.25 0.18 -6.15
CA LYS A 7 36.52 -1.24 -6.47
C LYS A 7 35.63 -1.70 -7.64
N LYS A 8 36.22 -1.63 -8.83
CA LYS A 8 35.79 -2.30 -10.07
C LYS A 8 35.60 -3.80 -9.84
N ARG A 9 34.44 -4.32 -10.25
CA ARG A 9 34.17 -5.76 -10.40
C ARG A 9 35.15 -6.34 -11.43
N LYS A 10 35.91 -7.37 -11.06
CA LYS A 10 36.76 -8.14 -11.98
C LYS A 10 35.93 -9.26 -12.63
N PRO A 11 36.14 -9.56 -13.93
CA PRO A 11 35.47 -10.68 -14.60
C PRO A 11 36.08 -12.01 -14.16
N LYS A 12 35.21 -13.02 -14.02
CA LYS A 12 35.54 -14.39 -13.62
C LYS A 12 36.22 -15.09 -14.79
N VAL A 13 37.53 -15.30 -14.69
CA VAL A 13 38.33 -16.11 -15.62
C VAL A 13 37.97 -17.58 -15.41
N ILE A 14 37.40 -18.21 -16.44
CA ILE A 14 37.25 -19.66 -16.55
C ILE A 14 38.64 -20.21 -16.87
N ARG A 15 39.25 -20.91 -15.92
CA ARG A 15 40.44 -21.74 -16.18
C ARG A 15 39.97 -23.05 -16.81
N SER A 16 40.29 -23.23 -18.09
CA SER A 16 40.37 -24.55 -18.70
C SER A 16 41.74 -25.14 -18.35
N ASP A 17 41.78 -26.08 -17.41
CA ASP A 17 42.95 -26.93 -17.24
C ASP A 17 42.65 -28.25 -17.96
N GLY A 18 43.06 -28.32 -19.23
CA GLY A 18 43.27 -29.56 -19.93
C GLY A 18 44.61 -30.14 -19.50
N ALA A 19 44.59 -31.34 -18.92
CA ALA A 19 45.75 -32.17 -18.68
C ALA A 19 45.71 -33.40 -19.62
N PRO A 20 46.88 -33.95 -20.00
CA PRO A 20 47.05 -34.69 -21.24
C PRO A 20 46.55 -36.14 -21.15
N ALA A 21 46.14 -36.67 -22.30
CA ALA A 21 45.91 -38.08 -22.51
C ALA A 21 47.24 -38.85 -22.42
N GLU A 22 47.51 -39.47 -21.27
CA GLU A 22 48.51 -40.52 -21.16
C GLU A 22 47.91 -41.88 -21.53
N GLY A 23 48.65 -42.61 -22.35
CA GLY A 23 48.25 -43.83 -23.01
C GLY A 23 47.84 -44.96 -22.07
N LYS A 24 46.81 -45.67 -22.49
CA LYS A 24 46.45 -47.02 -22.02
C LYS A 24 47.67 -47.94 -22.05
N ARG A 25 48.29 -48.17 -20.89
CA ARG A 25 48.96 -49.44 -20.59
C ARG A 25 47.95 -50.35 -19.89
N ASN A 26 47.12 -51.03 -20.69
CA ASN A 26 46.38 -52.20 -20.23
C ASN A 26 47.37 -53.34 -19.97
N ARG A 27 47.79 -53.53 -18.71
CA ARG A 27 48.24 -54.85 -18.22
C ARG A 27 48.38 -54.85 -16.69
N SER A 28 47.46 -55.58 -16.04
CA SER A 28 47.45 -56.12 -14.65
C SER A 28 46.35 -55.65 -13.69
N ASP A 29 45.32 -54.90 -14.11
CA ASP A 29 44.30 -54.39 -13.17
C ASP A 29 43.19 -55.40 -12.83
N THR A 30 42.85 -56.31 -13.74
CA THR A 30 41.71 -57.23 -13.58
C THR A 30 41.89 -58.24 -12.43
N GLU A 31 43.12 -58.65 -12.12
CA GLU A 31 43.43 -59.53 -10.97
C GLU A 31 43.49 -58.75 -9.64
N GLN A 32 43.86 -57.46 -9.67
CA GLN A 32 43.86 -56.59 -8.50
C GLN A 32 42.45 -56.14 -8.13
N GLU A 33 41.61 -55.83 -9.11
CA GLU A 33 40.17 -55.59 -8.91
C GLU A 33 39.50 -56.82 -8.28
N GLY A 34 39.71 -58.04 -8.82
CA GLY A 34 39.14 -59.26 -8.25
C GLY A 34 39.56 -59.53 -6.79
N LYS A 35 40.82 -59.25 -6.43
CA LYS A 35 41.30 -59.32 -5.04
C LYS A 35 40.74 -58.21 -4.15
N TYR A 36 40.55 -57.00 -4.69
CA TYR A 36 39.98 -55.88 -3.96
C TYR A 36 38.51 -56.13 -3.60
N TYR A 37 37.72 -56.63 -4.56
CA TYR A 37 36.33 -57.05 -4.32
C TYR A 37 36.23 -58.23 -3.34
N SER A 38 37.17 -59.18 -3.40
CA SER A 38 37.24 -60.29 -2.43
C SER A 38 37.54 -59.81 -1.02
N GLU A 39 38.45 -58.84 -0.85
CA GLU A 39 38.82 -58.31 0.47
C GLU A 39 37.76 -57.35 1.02
N GLU A 40 37.08 -56.57 0.18
CA GLU A 40 35.93 -55.75 0.60
C GLU A 40 34.77 -56.61 1.14
N ALA A 41 34.48 -57.73 0.47
CA ALA A 41 33.49 -58.70 0.96
C ALA A 41 33.93 -59.38 2.26
N GLU A 42 35.24 -59.68 2.41
CA GLU A 42 35.79 -60.19 3.68
C GLU A 42 35.63 -59.18 4.84
N VAL A 43 35.78 -57.88 4.58
CA VAL A 43 35.65 -56.84 5.62
C VAL A 43 34.24 -56.80 6.22
N ASP A 44 33.21 -57.06 5.41
CA ASP A 44 31.81 -57.03 5.84
C ASP A 44 31.39 -58.23 6.69
N LEU A 45 32.02 -59.38 6.47
CA LEU A 45 31.71 -60.62 7.19
C LEU A 45 32.51 -60.76 8.49
N ARG A 46 33.64 -60.06 8.62
CA ARG A 46 34.56 -60.17 9.77
C ARG A 46 34.21 -59.19 10.87
N ASP A 47 34.21 -59.69 12.10
CA ASP A 47 34.01 -58.88 13.29
C ASP A 47 35.25 -58.01 13.60
N PRO A 48 35.09 -56.67 13.75
CA PRO A 48 36.19 -55.78 14.07
C PRO A 48 36.88 -56.09 15.41
N GLY A 49 36.13 -56.59 16.39
CA GLY A 49 36.67 -56.97 17.70
C GLY A 49 37.59 -58.19 17.60
N ARG A 50 37.14 -59.24 16.91
CA ARG A 50 37.94 -60.45 16.64
C ARG A 50 39.18 -60.15 15.80
N ASP A 51 39.07 -59.27 14.80
CA ASP A 51 40.24 -58.84 14.02
C ASP A 51 41.26 -58.09 14.92
N TYR A 52 40.80 -57.29 15.88
CA TYR A 52 41.67 -56.61 16.84
C TYR A 52 42.34 -57.57 17.83
N GLU A 53 41.60 -58.57 18.32
CA GLU A 53 42.14 -59.64 19.17
C GLU A 53 43.21 -60.45 18.43
N LEU A 54 42.95 -60.81 17.17
CA LEU A 54 43.92 -61.49 16.31
C LEU A 54 45.16 -60.63 16.06
N TYR A 55 44.99 -59.32 15.81
CA TYR A 55 46.10 -58.38 15.69
C TYR A 55 46.97 -58.38 16.95
N LYS A 56 46.34 -58.23 18.13
CA LYS A 56 47.04 -58.25 19.42
C LYS A 56 47.78 -59.57 19.65
N TYR A 57 47.14 -60.70 19.36
CA TYR A 57 47.75 -62.03 19.45
C TYR A 57 48.97 -62.16 18.53
N THR A 58 48.86 -61.76 17.26
CA THR A 58 50.00 -61.81 16.32
C THR A 58 51.16 -60.91 16.74
N CYS A 59 50.90 -59.76 17.36
CA CYS A 59 51.96 -58.93 17.95
C CYS A 59 52.65 -59.59 19.14
N GLN A 60 51.89 -60.27 20.01
CA GLN A 60 52.44 -61.01 21.16
C GLN A 60 53.30 -62.20 20.70
N GLU A 61 52.84 -62.95 19.70
CA GLU A 61 53.60 -64.05 19.10
C GLU A 61 54.88 -63.54 18.44
N LEU A 62 54.80 -62.43 17.69
CA LEU A 62 55.99 -61.82 17.10
C LEU A 62 56.98 -61.36 18.17
N GLN A 63 56.50 -60.78 19.28
CA GLN A 63 57.34 -60.39 20.41
C GLN A 63 58.03 -61.61 21.06
N ARG A 64 57.31 -62.73 21.21
CA ARG A 64 57.87 -64.00 21.70
C ARG A 64 58.96 -64.52 20.77
N LEU A 65 58.69 -64.60 19.47
CA LEU A 65 59.66 -65.06 18.47
C LEU A 65 60.92 -64.19 18.46
N MET A 66 60.77 -62.86 18.58
CA MET A 66 61.91 -61.94 18.67
C MET A 66 62.75 -62.16 19.94
N ALA A 67 62.11 -62.42 21.09
CA ALA A 67 62.81 -62.73 22.33
C ALA A 67 63.55 -64.08 22.25
N GLU A 68 62.95 -65.10 21.62
CA GLU A 68 63.59 -66.39 21.41
C GLU A 68 64.78 -66.30 20.43
N ILE A 69 64.66 -65.52 19.36
CA ILE A 69 65.79 -65.24 18.45
C ILE A 69 66.93 -64.55 19.21
N GLN A 70 66.62 -63.65 20.16
CA GLN A 70 67.62 -62.99 20.99
C GLN A 70 68.32 -63.97 21.95
N ASP A 71 67.58 -64.88 22.60
CA ASP A 71 68.16 -65.91 23.48
C ASP A 71 69.03 -66.89 22.69
N LEU A 72 68.55 -67.38 21.53
CA LEU A 72 69.31 -68.27 20.63
C LEU A 72 70.62 -67.62 20.15
N LYS A 73 70.59 -66.33 19.81
CA LYS A 73 71.80 -65.56 19.46
C LYS A 73 72.79 -65.42 20.62
N SER A 74 72.31 -65.40 21.87
CA SER A 74 73.16 -65.25 23.06
C SER A 74 73.86 -66.55 23.48
N ARG A 75 73.27 -67.72 23.19
CA ARG A 75 73.77 -69.03 23.60
C ARG A 75 74.89 -69.59 22.72
N GLY A 76 74.86 -69.31 21.40
CA GLY A 76 75.87 -69.71 20.42
C GLY A 76 75.95 -71.23 20.15
N GLY A 77 76.02 -71.63 18.86
CA GLY A 77 76.13 -73.05 18.46
C GLY A 77 75.99 -73.27 16.94
N LYS A 78 76.35 -74.46 16.44
CA LYS A 78 76.28 -74.79 14.99
C LYS A 78 74.86 -75.08 14.48
N ASP A 79 73.96 -75.62 15.31
CA ASP A 79 72.54 -75.86 14.95
C ASP A 79 71.64 -74.63 15.14
N VAL A 80 72.13 -73.60 15.84
CA VAL A 80 71.40 -72.35 16.13
C VAL A 80 71.02 -71.59 14.85
N ALA A 81 71.80 -71.74 13.77
CA ALA A 81 71.52 -71.06 12.51
C ALA A 81 70.22 -71.55 11.84
N VAL A 82 69.92 -72.85 11.92
CA VAL A 82 68.72 -73.45 11.31
C VAL A 82 67.47 -73.05 12.10
N GLU A 83 67.54 -73.09 13.44
CA GLU A 83 66.45 -72.66 14.32
C GLU A 83 66.16 -71.15 14.21
N ILE A 84 67.19 -70.32 14.06
CA ILE A 84 67.00 -68.88 13.81
C ILE A 84 66.27 -68.65 12.49
N GLU A 85 66.61 -69.39 11.42
CA GLU A 85 65.95 -69.21 10.13
C GLU A 85 64.49 -69.65 10.17
N ASP A 86 64.16 -70.74 10.87
CA ASP A 86 62.77 -71.17 11.07
C ASP A 86 61.94 -70.12 11.84
N ARG A 87 62.52 -69.54 12.91
CA ARG A 87 61.88 -68.45 13.68
C ARG A 87 61.73 -67.16 12.87
N ARG A 88 62.63 -66.90 11.92
CA ARG A 88 62.48 -65.79 10.95
C ARG A 88 61.35 -66.05 9.96
N ILE A 89 61.22 -67.27 9.46
CA ILE A 89 60.11 -67.66 8.56
C ILE A 89 58.77 -67.50 9.29
N GLN A 90 58.65 -67.99 10.53
CA GLN A 90 57.46 -67.80 11.37
C GLN A 90 57.15 -66.31 11.59
N SER A 91 58.17 -65.50 11.88
CA SER A 91 58.02 -64.04 12.00
C SER A 91 57.52 -63.39 10.71
N CYS A 92 58.01 -63.83 9.55
CA CYS A 92 57.54 -63.35 8.24
C CYS A 92 56.06 -63.66 8.01
N VAL A 93 55.59 -64.84 8.41
CA VAL A 93 54.15 -65.20 8.34
C VAL A 93 53.33 -64.25 9.22
N HIS A 94 53.76 -63.98 10.45
CA HIS A 94 53.08 -63.00 11.32
C HIS A 94 53.09 -61.59 10.69
N PHE A 95 54.18 -61.13 10.09
CA PHE A 95 54.21 -59.86 9.36
C PHE A 95 53.23 -59.81 8.17
N MET A 96 53.09 -60.90 7.42
CA MET A 96 52.10 -61.00 6.35
C MET A 96 50.67 -60.89 6.89
N THR A 97 50.38 -61.54 8.03
CA THR A 97 49.07 -61.42 8.69
C THR A 97 48.80 -59.98 9.14
N LEU A 98 49.76 -59.32 9.79
CA LEU A 98 49.64 -57.91 10.22
C LEU A 98 49.38 -56.97 9.04
N LYS A 99 50.08 -57.16 7.91
CA LYS A 99 49.84 -56.40 6.67
C LYS A 99 48.43 -56.62 6.12
N LYS A 100 47.93 -57.87 6.13
CA LYS A 100 46.55 -58.17 5.73
C LYS A 100 45.54 -57.47 6.66
N LEU A 101 45.71 -57.57 7.98
CA LEU A 101 44.82 -56.92 8.94
C LEU A 101 44.82 -55.39 8.78
N ASN A 102 45.98 -54.77 8.55
CA ASN A 102 46.07 -53.35 8.29
C ASN A 102 45.33 -52.92 7.01
N ARG A 103 45.45 -53.70 5.93
CA ARG A 103 44.71 -53.46 4.68
C ARG A 103 43.20 -53.55 4.90
N LEU A 104 42.72 -54.57 5.60
CA LEU A 104 41.31 -54.72 5.95
C LEU A 104 40.80 -53.54 6.79
N ALA A 105 41.59 -53.06 7.75
CA ALA A 105 41.24 -51.89 8.55
C ALA A 105 41.10 -50.61 7.71
N HIS A 106 42.01 -50.38 6.76
CA HIS A 106 41.94 -49.23 5.84
C HIS A 106 40.73 -49.30 4.92
N ILE A 107 40.40 -50.49 4.39
CA ILE A 107 39.20 -50.71 3.58
C ILE A 107 37.94 -50.41 4.40
N ARG A 108 37.84 -50.95 5.62
CA ARG A 108 36.71 -50.71 6.53
C ARG A 108 36.52 -49.23 6.83
N LEU A 109 37.62 -48.51 7.08
CA LEU A 109 37.62 -47.07 7.34
C LEU A 109 37.14 -46.28 6.12
N LYS A 110 37.65 -46.61 4.93
CA LYS A 110 37.24 -45.95 3.68
C LYS A 110 35.74 -46.15 3.44
N LYS A 111 35.25 -47.38 3.58
CA LYS A 111 33.83 -47.72 3.43
C LYS A 111 32.94 -46.93 4.39
N GLY A 112 33.29 -46.88 5.68
CA GLY A 112 32.52 -46.11 6.67
C GLY A 112 32.54 -44.60 6.40
N ARG A 113 33.66 -44.07 5.92
CA ARG A 113 33.77 -42.65 5.53
C ARG A 113 32.91 -42.34 4.31
N ASP A 114 32.95 -43.17 3.29
CA ASP A 114 32.21 -42.94 2.05
C ASP A 114 30.70 -43.08 2.30
N GLN A 115 30.27 -44.06 3.11
CA GLN A 115 28.88 -44.23 3.53
C GLN A 115 28.35 -43.02 4.32
N THR A 116 29.12 -42.52 5.28
CA THR A 116 28.74 -41.33 6.06
C THR A 116 28.71 -40.07 5.19
N HIS A 117 29.63 -39.97 4.21
CA HIS A 117 29.66 -38.86 3.27
C HIS A 117 28.44 -38.86 2.34
N GLU A 118 28.03 -40.02 1.80
CA GLU A 118 26.82 -40.14 0.98
C GLU A 118 25.55 -39.79 1.76
N ALA A 119 25.42 -40.28 3.00
CA ALA A 119 24.30 -39.95 3.86
C ALA A 119 24.25 -38.43 4.14
N LYS A 120 25.41 -37.82 4.43
CA LYS A 120 25.54 -36.37 4.60
C LYS A 120 25.06 -35.61 3.36
N GLN A 121 25.52 -35.99 2.15
CA GLN A 121 25.12 -35.31 0.92
C GLN A 121 23.59 -35.35 0.70
N LYS A 122 22.94 -36.48 1.03
CA LYS A 122 21.48 -36.61 0.97
C LYS A 122 20.79 -35.67 1.97
N VAL A 123 21.29 -35.58 3.19
CA VAL A 123 20.77 -34.65 4.21
C VAL A 123 20.94 -33.20 3.78
N ASP A 124 22.10 -32.83 3.24
CA ASP A 124 22.38 -31.48 2.75
C ASP A 124 21.41 -31.10 1.60
N ALA A 125 21.09 -32.06 0.72
CA ALA A 125 20.11 -31.86 -0.36
C ALA A 125 18.69 -31.65 0.17
N TYR A 126 18.23 -32.44 1.14
CA TYR A 126 16.92 -32.24 1.79
C TYR A 126 16.87 -30.94 2.57
N HIS A 127 17.97 -30.57 3.25
CA HIS A 127 18.07 -29.30 3.94
C HIS A 127 17.94 -28.12 2.97
N LEU A 128 18.54 -28.21 1.77
CA LEU A 128 18.35 -27.19 0.73
C LEU A 128 16.89 -27.08 0.28
N GLN A 129 16.20 -28.21 0.06
CA GLN A 129 14.77 -28.20 -0.27
C GLN A 129 13.93 -27.55 0.83
N LEU A 130 14.22 -27.85 2.09
CA LEU A 130 13.57 -27.22 3.23
C LEU A 130 13.80 -25.70 3.24
N GLN A 131 15.02 -25.22 2.97
CA GLN A 131 15.31 -23.79 2.90
C GLN A 131 14.52 -23.09 1.78
N ASN A 132 14.34 -23.76 0.63
CA ASN A 132 13.51 -23.22 -0.45
C ASN A 132 12.05 -23.04 -0.01
N LEU A 133 11.48 -24.03 0.68
CA LEU A 133 10.11 -23.95 1.19
C LEU A 133 9.96 -22.90 2.30
N LEU A 134 10.94 -22.80 3.20
CA LEU A 134 10.93 -21.75 4.24
C LEU A 134 10.97 -20.35 3.63
N TYR A 135 11.75 -20.17 2.55
CA TYR A 135 11.76 -18.92 1.81
C TYR A 135 10.39 -18.63 1.17
N GLU A 136 9.75 -19.62 0.56
CA GLU A 136 8.41 -19.47 -0.02
C GLU A 136 7.37 -19.09 1.04
N VAL A 137 7.35 -19.78 2.18
CA VAL A 137 6.47 -19.44 3.32
C VAL A 137 6.71 -18.01 3.78
N MET A 138 7.97 -17.61 3.96
CA MET A 138 8.31 -16.24 4.35
C MET A 138 7.86 -15.22 3.29
N HIS A 139 8.02 -15.51 2.01
CA HIS A 139 7.58 -14.63 0.92
C HIS A 139 6.07 -14.45 0.94
N LEU A 140 5.31 -15.56 0.99
CA LEU A 140 3.85 -15.54 1.04
C LEU A 140 3.35 -14.81 2.29
N GLN A 141 3.98 -15.02 3.44
CA GLN A 141 3.62 -14.31 4.66
C GLN A 141 3.82 -12.79 4.51
N LYS A 142 4.93 -12.35 3.91
CA LYS A 142 5.16 -10.93 3.62
C LYS A 142 4.12 -10.38 2.65
N GLU A 143 3.72 -11.15 1.65
CA GLU A 143 2.70 -10.76 0.69
C GLU A 143 1.33 -10.64 1.35
N ILE A 144 0.96 -11.59 2.22
CA ILE A 144 -0.26 -11.51 3.03
C ILE A 144 -0.24 -10.26 3.92
N THR A 145 0.85 -10.01 4.64
CA THR A 145 0.97 -8.81 5.48
C THR A 145 0.81 -7.54 4.65
N LYS A 146 1.45 -7.47 3.47
CA LYS A 146 1.30 -6.34 2.54
C LYS A 146 -0.14 -6.17 2.06
N CYS A 147 -0.84 -7.27 1.77
CA CYS A 147 -2.25 -7.24 1.39
C CYS A 147 -3.16 -6.81 2.56
N LEU A 148 -2.84 -7.20 3.80
CA LEU A 148 -3.59 -6.80 4.99
C LEU A 148 -3.33 -5.34 5.41
N GLU A 149 -2.14 -4.81 5.09
CA GLU A 149 -1.80 -3.39 5.28
C GLU A 149 -2.48 -2.47 4.25
N PHE A 150 -3.19 -3.03 3.26
CA PHE A 150 -3.95 -2.25 2.31
C PHE A 150 -5.10 -1.52 3.00
N LYS A 151 -4.90 -0.23 3.26
CA LYS A 151 -5.94 0.67 3.71
C LYS A 151 -6.65 1.25 2.49
N SER A 152 -7.93 0.96 2.37
CA SER A 152 -8.74 1.56 1.31
C SER A 152 -9.26 2.91 1.76
N LYS A 153 -9.32 3.86 0.83
CA LYS A 153 -9.69 5.26 1.12
C LYS A 153 -11.07 5.44 1.75
N HIS A 154 -11.96 4.46 1.62
CA HIS A 154 -13.30 4.50 2.22
C HIS A 154 -13.28 4.42 3.75
N GLU A 155 -12.21 3.91 4.37
CA GLU A 155 -12.06 3.89 5.84
C GLU A 155 -11.88 5.28 6.45
N GLU A 156 -11.37 6.24 5.67
CA GLU A 156 -11.16 7.63 6.11
C GLU A 156 -12.39 8.53 5.89
N ILE A 157 -13.43 8.02 5.22
CA ILE A 157 -14.62 8.81 4.90
C ILE A 157 -15.62 8.67 6.03
N ASP A 158 -15.97 9.78 6.68
CA ASP A 158 -17.07 9.83 7.63
C ASP A 158 -18.39 9.59 6.88
N LEU A 159 -19.01 8.44 7.15
CA LEU A 159 -20.23 8.01 6.47
C LEU A 159 -21.49 8.40 7.25
N VAL A 160 -22.57 8.76 6.54
CA VAL A 160 -23.91 9.03 7.11
C VAL A 160 -24.41 7.85 7.94
N SER A 161 -25.04 8.10 9.09
CA SER A 161 -25.48 7.04 10.00
C SER A 161 -26.44 6.04 9.33
N LEU A 162 -26.44 4.79 9.80
CA LEU A 162 -27.28 3.74 9.20
C LEU A 162 -28.77 4.09 9.24
N GLU A 163 -29.22 4.74 10.30
CA GLU A 163 -30.62 5.11 10.48
C GLU A 163 -31.06 6.20 9.51
N GLU A 164 -30.23 7.20 9.28
CA GLU A 164 -30.49 8.28 8.33
C GLU A 164 -30.44 7.75 6.89
N PHE A 165 -29.48 6.89 6.59
CA PHE A 165 -29.37 6.24 5.28
C PHE A 165 -30.66 5.49 4.90
N TYR A 166 -31.19 4.62 5.76
CA TYR A 166 -32.40 3.86 5.41
C TYR A 166 -33.68 4.71 5.41
N LYS A 167 -33.69 5.88 6.06
CA LYS A 167 -34.82 6.82 6.04
C LYS A 167 -34.85 7.70 4.79
N GLU A 168 -33.67 8.16 4.34
CA GLU A 168 -33.56 9.17 3.27
C GLU A 168 -33.22 8.59 1.90
N ALA A 169 -32.56 7.42 1.85
CA ALA A 169 -32.14 6.82 0.60
C ALA A 169 -33.33 6.22 -0.17
N PRO A 170 -33.46 6.49 -1.49
CA PRO A 170 -34.43 5.85 -2.35
C PRO A 170 -34.30 4.32 -2.33
N PRO A 171 -35.42 3.59 -2.50
CA PRO A 171 -35.41 2.12 -2.49
C PRO A 171 -34.53 1.51 -3.58
N ASP A 172 -34.33 2.23 -4.69
CA ASP A 172 -33.45 1.82 -5.80
C ASP A 172 -31.98 1.71 -5.40
N ILE A 173 -31.53 2.50 -4.42
CA ILE A 173 -30.15 2.53 -3.91
C ILE A 173 -30.05 1.78 -2.59
N SER A 174 -31.03 1.91 -1.70
CA SER A 174 -30.96 1.30 -0.37
C SER A 174 -31.07 -0.24 -0.41
N LYS A 175 -31.85 -0.79 -1.36
CA LYS A 175 -32.05 -2.24 -1.60
C LYS A 175 -32.06 -3.06 -0.30
N ALA A 176 -32.89 -2.65 0.67
CA ALA A 176 -32.83 -3.15 2.05
C ALA A 176 -32.86 -4.69 2.19
N GLU A 177 -33.47 -5.40 1.23
CA GLU A 177 -33.50 -6.87 1.19
C GLU A 177 -32.12 -7.53 1.04
N VAL A 178 -31.20 -6.92 0.29
CA VAL A 178 -29.85 -7.46 0.04
C VAL A 178 -28.84 -6.82 0.99
N THR A 179 -29.03 -5.54 1.27
CA THR A 179 -28.12 -4.69 2.05
C THR A 179 -28.11 -5.05 3.55
N MET A 180 -29.23 -5.55 4.10
CA MET A 180 -29.30 -5.94 5.51
C MET A 180 -28.62 -7.28 5.83
N GLY A 181 -28.37 -8.12 4.81
CA GLY A 181 -27.76 -9.44 4.98
C GLY A 181 -26.23 -9.45 4.85
N ASP A 182 -25.64 -8.48 4.13
CA ASP A 182 -24.20 -8.40 3.87
C ASP A 182 -23.64 -7.00 4.22
N PRO A 183 -22.74 -6.89 5.22
CA PRO A 183 -22.14 -5.61 5.61
C PRO A 183 -21.30 -4.96 4.50
N HIS A 184 -20.76 -5.74 3.57
CA HIS A 184 -20.01 -5.18 2.45
C HIS A 184 -20.95 -4.45 1.48
N GLN A 185 -22.06 -5.09 1.09
CA GLN A 185 -23.09 -4.47 0.25
C GLN A 185 -23.71 -3.25 0.94
N GLN A 186 -23.89 -3.30 2.26
CA GLN A 186 -24.29 -2.15 3.07
C GLN A 186 -23.36 -0.96 2.93
N THR A 187 -22.05 -1.19 2.97
CA THR A 187 -21.07 -0.12 2.87
C THR A 187 -21.02 0.46 1.45
N LEU A 188 -21.13 -0.40 0.43
CA LEU A 188 -21.19 0.04 -0.98
C LEU A 188 -22.44 0.90 -1.25
N ALA A 189 -23.62 0.44 -0.83
CA ALA A 189 -24.86 1.19 -1.02
C ALA A 189 -24.84 2.56 -0.32
N ARG A 190 -24.20 2.65 0.86
CA ARG A 190 -23.98 3.92 1.56
C ARG A 190 -23.05 4.86 0.79
N LEU A 191 -21.93 4.35 0.27
CA LEU A 191 -20.99 5.12 -0.54
C LEU A 191 -21.64 5.65 -1.83
N ASP A 192 -22.44 4.83 -2.50
CA ASP A 192 -23.16 5.23 -3.71
C ASP A 192 -24.20 6.33 -3.42
N TRP A 193 -24.92 6.22 -2.30
CA TRP A 193 -25.84 7.26 -1.88
C TRP A 193 -25.14 8.58 -1.57
N GLU A 194 -24.03 8.55 -0.85
CA GLU A 194 -23.27 9.77 -0.58
C GLU A 194 -22.70 10.41 -1.83
N LEU A 195 -22.23 9.60 -2.77
CA LEU A 195 -21.75 10.09 -4.05
C LEU A 195 -22.87 10.81 -4.80
N GLU A 196 -24.06 10.22 -4.84
CA GLU A 196 -25.24 10.83 -5.46
C GLU A 196 -25.69 12.10 -4.73
N GLN A 197 -25.64 12.12 -3.40
CA GLN A 197 -25.91 13.31 -2.59
C GLN A 197 -24.92 14.43 -2.89
N ARG A 198 -23.61 14.15 -2.91
CA ARG A 198 -22.56 15.13 -3.23
C ARG A 198 -22.72 15.67 -4.64
N LYS A 199 -23.10 14.83 -5.63
CA LYS A 199 -23.42 15.29 -6.99
C LYS A 199 -24.61 16.24 -7.01
N ARG A 200 -25.71 15.88 -6.35
CA ARG A 200 -26.91 16.73 -6.27
C ARG A 200 -26.63 18.05 -5.58
N LEU A 201 -25.87 18.04 -4.47
CA LEU A 201 -25.47 19.25 -3.77
C LEU A 201 -24.54 20.13 -4.60
N ALA A 202 -23.59 19.54 -5.33
CA ALA A 202 -22.72 20.28 -6.24
C ALA A 202 -23.49 20.93 -7.40
N GLU A 203 -24.49 20.24 -7.95
CA GLU A 203 -25.35 20.80 -9.00
C GLU A 203 -26.19 21.96 -8.46
N LYS A 204 -26.88 21.75 -7.34
CA LYS A 204 -27.65 22.83 -6.66
C LYS A 204 -26.77 24.03 -6.32
N TYR A 205 -25.55 23.80 -5.85
CA TYR A 205 -24.60 24.86 -5.57
C TYR A 205 -24.24 25.64 -6.84
N ARG A 206 -24.00 24.96 -7.97
CA ARG A 206 -23.74 25.59 -9.26
C ARG A 206 -24.94 26.39 -9.77
N GLU A 207 -26.15 25.85 -9.64
CA GLU A 207 -27.39 26.56 -9.98
C GLU A 207 -27.56 27.82 -9.13
N CYS A 208 -27.35 27.72 -7.81
CA CYS A 208 -27.39 28.86 -6.90
C CYS A 208 -26.34 29.92 -7.24
N LEU A 209 -25.12 29.52 -7.62
CA LEU A 209 -24.10 30.46 -8.09
C LEU A 209 -24.52 31.15 -9.40
N SER A 210 -25.06 30.41 -10.36
CA SER A 210 -25.57 30.99 -11.61
C SER A 210 -26.71 31.98 -11.35
N ASN A 211 -27.63 31.64 -10.46
CA ASN A 211 -28.73 32.52 -10.08
C ASN A 211 -28.23 33.77 -9.37
N LYS A 212 -27.24 33.64 -8.47
CA LYS A 212 -26.56 34.78 -7.84
C LYS A 212 -25.95 35.71 -8.90
N GLU A 213 -25.23 35.16 -9.89
CA GLU A 213 -24.65 35.97 -10.97
C GLU A 213 -25.71 36.66 -11.82
N LYS A 214 -26.81 35.98 -12.15
CA LYS A 214 -27.95 36.59 -12.88
C LYS A 214 -28.54 37.76 -12.10
N ILE A 215 -28.83 37.56 -10.81
CA ILE A 215 -29.37 38.61 -9.95
C ILE A 215 -28.39 39.79 -9.84
N LEU A 216 -27.09 39.53 -9.71
CA LEU A 216 -26.07 40.59 -9.67
C LEU A 216 -26.06 41.40 -10.98
N LYS A 217 -26.15 40.75 -12.15
CA LYS A 217 -26.25 41.43 -13.45
C LYS A 217 -27.54 42.24 -13.58
N GLU A 218 -28.68 41.70 -13.13
CA GLU A 218 -29.95 42.43 -13.12
C GLU A 218 -29.90 43.66 -12.21
N ILE A 219 -29.27 43.54 -11.05
CA ILE A 219 -29.04 44.67 -10.13
C ILE A 219 -28.19 45.74 -10.82
N GLU A 220 -27.13 45.35 -11.53
CA GLU A 220 -26.26 46.31 -12.22
C GLU A 220 -26.99 47.05 -13.34
N VAL A 221 -27.73 46.33 -14.19
CA VAL A 221 -28.56 46.96 -15.23
C VAL A 221 -29.62 47.90 -14.63
N LYS A 222 -30.27 47.49 -13.52
CA LYS A 222 -31.23 48.36 -12.82
C LYS A 222 -30.57 49.60 -12.23
N LYS A 223 -29.35 49.48 -11.69
CA LYS A 223 -28.56 50.62 -11.20
C LYS A 223 -28.19 51.58 -12.33
N GLU A 224 -27.71 51.07 -13.47
CA GLU A 224 -27.42 51.87 -14.67
C GLU A 224 -28.67 52.57 -15.19
N TYR A 225 -29.81 51.88 -15.23
CA TYR A 225 -31.08 52.49 -15.61
C TYR A 225 -31.48 53.62 -14.65
N LEU A 226 -31.42 53.39 -13.34
CA LEU A 226 -31.73 54.41 -12.33
C LEU A 226 -30.76 55.59 -12.40
N SER A 227 -29.46 55.35 -12.58
CA SER A 227 -28.45 56.41 -12.71
C SER A 227 -28.66 57.24 -13.99
N SER A 228 -29.17 56.63 -15.07
CA SER A 228 -29.54 57.33 -16.30
C SER A 228 -30.88 58.09 -16.21
N LEU A 229 -31.81 57.61 -15.38
CA LEU A 229 -33.15 58.20 -15.21
C LEU A 229 -33.10 59.42 -14.28
N GLN A 230 -32.31 59.37 -13.20
CA GLN A 230 -32.16 60.45 -12.23
C GLN A 230 -31.87 61.83 -12.89
N PRO A 231 -30.88 61.99 -13.79
CA PRO A 231 -30.60 63.28 -14.43
C PRO A 231 -31.75 63.71 -15.35
N ARG A 232 -32.40 62.78 -16.06
CA ARG A 232 -33.55 63.10 -16.93
C ARG A 232 -34.74 63.63 -16.12
N LEU A 233 -35.03 63.00 -14.97
CA LEU A 233 -36.09 63.46 -14.07
C LEU A 233 -35.75 64.83 -13.47
N ASN A 234 -34.49 65.04 -13.06
CA ASN A 234 -34.03 66.34 -12.59
C ASN A 234 -34.17 67.42 -13.68
N SER A 235 -33.85 67.13 -14.95
CA SER A 235 -34.05 68.07 -16.05
C SER A 235 -35.52 68.43 -16.25
N ILE A 236 -36.43 67.46 -16.18
CA ILE A 236 -37.89 67.70 -16.28
C ILE A 236 -38.36 68.54 -15.09
N MET A 237 -37.93 68.21 -13.87
CA MET A 237 -38.26 68.95 -12.67
C MET A 237 -37.86 70.42 -12.81
N GLN A 238 -36.59 70.69 -13.18
CA GLN A 238 -36.08 72.05 -13.39
C GLN A 238 -36.82 72.80 -14.50
N ALA A 239 -37.15 72.14 -15.62
CA ALA A 239 -37.92 72.75 -16.70
C ALA A 239 -39.38 73.08 -16.31
N SER A 240 -39.95 72.33 -15.37
CA SER A 240 -41.34 72.49 -14.92
C SER A 240 -41.53 73.55 -13.83
N LEU A 241 -40.47 73.93 -13.09
CA LEU A 241 -40.50 74.94 -12.02
C LEU A 241 -41.18 76.28 -12.41
N PRO A 242 -40.83 76.95 -13.53
CA PRO A 242 -41.44 78.24 -13.86
C PRO A 242 -42.95 78.15 -14.15
N VAL A 243 -43.41 77.00 -14.65
CA VAL A 243 -44.84 76.75 -14.89
C VAL A 243 -45.58 76.46 -13.58
N GLN A 244 -44.93 75.76 -12.64
CA GLN A 244 -45.47 75.49 -11.30
C GLN A 244 -45.64 76.77 -10.48
N GLU A 245 -44.64 77.66 -10.52
CA GLU A 245 -44.67 78.97 -9.87
C GLU A 245 -45.77 79.87 -10.45
N TYR A 246 -46.01 79.80 -11.77
CA TYR A 246 -47.07 80.59 -12.43
C TYR A 246 -48.48 80.08 -12.11
N LEU A 247 -48.68 78.77 -11.97
CA LEU A 247 -50.01 78.15 -11.78
C LEU A 247 -50.36 77.87 -10.31
N PHE A 248 -49.51 78.25 -9.34
CA PHE A 248 -49.73 78.03 -7.89
C PHE A 248 -50.13 76.58 -7.53
N MET A 249 -49.41 75.58 -8.07
CA MET A 249 -49.73 74.16 -7.91
C MET A 249 -48.73 73.45 -6.96
N PRO A 250 -49.05 73.23 -5.66
CA PRO A 250 -48.18 72.50 -4.73
C PRO A 250 -48.40 70.98 -4.81
N PHE A 251 -47.49 70.25 -5.46
CA PHE A 251 -47.57 68.78 -5.61
C PHE A 251 -47.21 67.99 -4.32
N ASP A 252 -46.61 68.62 -3.32
CA ASP A 252 -46.11 67.94 -2.11
C ASP A 252 -47.21 67.41 -1.16
N GLN A 253 -48.43 67.95 -1.22
CA GLN A 253 -49.51 67.54 -0.30
C GLN A 253 -50.21 66.23 -0.71
N ALA A 254 -50.12 65.80 -1.98
CA ALA A 254 -50.84 64.63 -2.48
C ALA A 254 -50.08 63.29 -2.32
N HIS A 255 -48.82 63.32 -1.89
CA HIS A 255 -47.86 62.21 -1.95
C HIS A 255 -48.38 60.89 -1.37
N LYS A 256 -49.11 60.91 -0.24
CA LYS A 256 -49.61 59.70 0.44
C LYS A 256 -50.64 58.90 -0.38
N GLN A 257 -51.50 59.58 -1.16
CA GLN A 257 -52.48 58.91 -2.02
C GLN A 257 -51.81 58.30 -3.25
N TYR A 258 -50.79 58.98 -3.78
CA TYR A 258 -49.98 58.51 -4.90
C TYR A 258 -49.08 57.32 -4.55
N GLU A 259 -48.52 57.26 -3.34
CA GLU A 259 -47.78 56.09 -2.84
C GLU A 259 -48.64 54.82 -2.86
N THR A 260 -49.91 54.95 -2.50
CA THR A 260 -50.87 53.84 -2.54
C THR A 260 -51.26 53.47 -3.99
N ALA A 261 -51.26 54.47 -4.88
CA ALA A 261 -51.58 54.31 -6.30
C ALA A 261 -50.42 53.71 -7.13
N ARG A 262 -49.18 53.71 -6.63
CA ARG A 262 -48.00 53.14 -7.32
C ARG A 262 -48.12 51.66 -7.70
N HIS A 263 -48.95 50.91 -6.97
CA HIS A 263 -49.18 49.49 -7.22
C HIS A 263 -50.36 49.23 -8.18
N LEU A 264 -50.96 50.27 -8.77
CA LEU A 264 -52.00 50.14 -9.78
C LEU A 264 -51.38 49.86 -11.16
N PRO A 265 -51.97 48.95 -11.96
CA PRO A 265 -51.62 48.80 -13.37
C PRO A 265 -51.74 50.14 -14.14
N PRO A 266 -50.93 50.37 -15.19
CA PRO A 266 -50.85 51.67 -15.87
C PRO A 266 -52.21 52.26 -16.31
N PRO A 267 -53.17 51.50 -16.88
CA PRO A 267 -54.49 52.04 -17.26
C PRO A 267 -55.32 52.51 -16.05
N LEU A 268 -55.24 51.78 -14.93
CA LEU A 268 -55.95 52.11 -13.70
C LEU A 268 -55.29 53.28 -12.95
N TYR A 269 -53.97 53.43 -13.06
CA TYR A 269 -53.25 54.60 -12.56
C TYR A 269 -53.70 55.87 -13.31
N VAL A 270 -53.80 55.81 -14.64
CA VAL A 270 -54.30 56.93 -15.45
C VAL A 270 -55.74 57.30 -15.04
N LEU A 271 -56.64 56.32 -14.90
CA LEU A 271 -58.01 56.59 -14.43
C LEU A 271 -58.04 57.22 -13.04
N PHE A 272 -57.20 56.75 -12.11
CA PHE A 272 -57.08 57.35 -10.78
C PHE A 272 -56.66 58.82 -10.85
N VAL A 273 -55.62 59.13 -11.63
CA VAL A 273 -55.13 60.51 -11.81
C VAL A 273 -56.20 61.41 -12.44
N GLN A 274 -56.89 60.92 -13.46
CA GLN A 274 -57.97 61.69 -14.12
C GLN A 274 -59.16 61.90 -13.18
N ALA A 275 -59.56 60.89 -12.40
CA ALA A 275 -60.64 61.00 -11.44
C ALA A 275 -60.30 61.98 -10.30
N THR A 276 -59.06 61.95 -9.78
CA THR A 276 -58.63 62.90 -8.75
C THR A 276 -58.52 64.32 -9.29
N ALA A 277 -58.03 64.49 -10.53
CA ALA A 277 -57.96 65.79 -11.18
C ALA A 277 -59.35 66.39 -11.41
N TYR A 278 -60.30 65.57 -11.86
CA TYR A 278 -61.70 66.00 -12.05
C TYR A 278 -62.36 66.40 -10.72
N GLY A 279 -62.15 65.61 -9.65
CA GLY A 279 -62.69 65.90 -8.33
C GLY A 279 -62.13 67.19 -7.70
N GLN A 280 -60.87 67.52 -7.97
CA GLN A 280 -60.24 68.77 -7.50
C GLN A 280 -60.68 69.98 -8.33
N ALA A 281 -60.89 69.83 -9.64
CA ALA A 281 -61.21 70.93 -10.54
C ALA A 281 -62.67 71.41 -10.48
N CYS A 282 -63.62 70.52 -10.17
CA CYS A 282 -65.07 70.83 -10.26
C CYS A 282 -65.80 71.04 -8.92
N GLY A 283 -65.11 70.96 -7.77
CA GLY A 283 -65.74 71.06 -6.44
C GLY A 283 -66.45 69.76 -6.02
N GLU A 284 -66.32 69.39 -4.75
CA GLU A 284 -66.59 68.04 -4.20
C GLU A 284 -67.90 67.37 -4.67
N CYS A 285 -67.77 66.34 -5.50
CA CYS A 285 -68.76 65.28 -5.61
C CYS A 285 -68.07 63.93 -5.91
N GLY A 286 -67.87 63.11 -4.86
CA GLY A 286 -67.45 61.72 -4.99
C GLY A 286 -66.30 61.31 -4.06
N SER A 287 -66.62 60.54 -3.02
CA SER A 287 -65.64 59.79 -2.23
C SER A 287 -65.27 58.51 -2.98
N TRP A 288 -63.99 58.38 -3.40
CA TRP A 288 -63.48 57.21 -4.11
C TRP A 288 -62.63 56.35 -3.16
N GLY A 289 -63.15 55.18 -2.79
CA GLY A 289 -62.45 54.18 -1.97
C GLY A 289 -62.05 52.96 -2.79
N ARG A 290 -60.76 52.60 -2.82
CA ARG A 290 -60.30 51.33 -3.41
C ARG A 290 -60.80 50.17 -2.54
N ARG A 291 -61.43 49.16 -3.14
CA ARG A 291 -61.71 47.88 -2.47
C ARG A 291 -60.36 47.20 -2.14
N ARG A 292 -60.12 46.86 -0.87
CA ARG A 292 -58.85 46.26 -0.40
C ARG A 292 -58.49 45.00 -1.19
N GLY A 293 -57.65 45.13 -2.20
CA GLY A 293 -56.93 44.01 -2.82
C GLY A 293 -55.71 43.64 -1.99
N CYS A 294 -55.32 42.36 -2.01
CA CYS A 294 -54.20 41.84 -1.23
C CYS A 294 -52.86 42.42 -1.75
N GLY A 295 -52.28 43.38 -1.03
CA GLY A 295 -51.04 44.05 -1.42
C GLY A 295 -49.80 43.13 -1.50
N SER A 296 -49.86 41.93 -0.90
CA SER A 296 -48.83 40.89 -1.02
C SER A 296 -48.79 40.28 -2.41
N SER A 297 -49.94 40.07 -3.05
CA SER A 297 -50.01 39.51 -4.41
C SER A 297 -49.52 40.51 -5.48
N SER A 298 -49.71 41.82 -5.26
CA SER A 298 -49.18 42.87 -6.15
C SER A 298 -47.67 43.05 -6.07
N ARG A 299 -47.01 42.56 -5.00
CA ARG A 299 -45.55 42.46 -4.89
C ARG A 299 -45.00 41.14 -5.43
N GLY A 300 -45.86 40.28 -5.99
CA GLY A 300 -45.57 38.90 -6.37
C GLY A 300 -44.42 38.66 -7.36
N HIS A 301 -43.83 39.71 -7.94
CA HIS A 301 -42.60 39.62 -8.74
C HIS A 301 -41.31 39.89 -7.94
N LEU A 302 -41.40 40.36 -6.69
CA LEU A 302 -40.24 40.48 -5.79
C LEU A 302 -40.23 39.44 -4.67
N SER A 303 -41.34 38.76 -4.39
CA SER A 303 -41.46 37.85 -3.23
C SER A 303 -40.92 36.42 -3.45
N HIS A 304 -40.30 36.11 -4.59
CA HIS A 304 -39.71 34.79 -4.82
C HIS A 304 -38.28 34.65 -4.24
N LEU A 305 -37.76 35.69 -3.59
CA LEU A 305 -36.41 35.75 -3.02
C LEU A 305 -36.38 35.85 -1.48
N GLU A 306 -37.53 35.80 -0.82
CA GLU A 306 -37.64 35.99 0.63
C GLU A 306 -38.20 34.74 1.30
N ALA A 307 -37.47 33.63 1.17
CA ALA A 307 -37.61 32.44 2.01
C ALA A 307 -36.32 31.62 1.96
N LEU A 308 -35.26 32.13 2.60
CA LEU A 308 -34.20 31.28 3.14
C LEU A 308 -34.26 31.44 4.66
N PRO A 309 -34.55 30.38 5.43
CA PRO A 309 -34.49 30.45 6.88
C PRO A 309 -33.03 30.71 7.28
N ALA A 310 -32.86 31.69 8.17
CA ALA A 310 -31.63 31.88 8.91
C ALA A 310 -31.48 30.71 9.90
N GLU A 311 -30.79 29.65 9.47
CA GLU A 311 -30.11 28.74 10.38
C GLU A 311 -28.78 29.42 10.77
N GLU A 312 -28.80 30.01 11.97
CA GLU A 312 -27.60 30.43 12.66
C GLU A 312 -26.78 29.22 13.12
N ASN A 313 -25.46 29.31 12.93
CA ASN A 313 -24.41 28.68 13.72
C ASN A 313 -24.34 27.14 13.79
N SER A 314 -23.64 26.55 12.81
CA SER A 314 -22.86 25.32 13.02
C SER A 314 -21.62 25.20 12.09
N LEU A 315 -21.04 26.34 11.65
CA LEU A 315 -19.82 26.38 10.82
C LEU A 315 -18.61 27.01 11.55
N ALA A 316 -18.44 26.69 12.84
CA ALA A 316 -17.26 27.08 13.62
C ALA A 316 -16.17 25.98 13.73
N LEU A 317 -16.32 24.83 13.06
CA LEU A 317 -15.33 23.75 13.11
C LEU A 317 -15.07 23.15 11.73
N LEU A 318 -14.34 23.87 10.89
CA LEU A 318 -13.54 23.30 9.79
C LEU A 318 -12.59 24.38 9.26
N ARG A 319 -11.55 24.67 10.04
CA ARG A 319 -10.39 25.44 9.60
C ARG A 319 -9.42 24.45 8.94
N SER A 320 -9.51 24.31 7.63
CA SER A 320 -8.47 23.61 6.85
C SER A 320 -7.15 24.41 6.86
N PRO A 321 -5.99 23.74 6.72
CA PRO A 321 -4.68 24.29 7.04
C PRO A 321 -4.22 25.29 5.99
N GLN A 322 -3.55 26.35 6.44
CA GLN A 322 -2.88 27.29 5.54
C GLN A 322 -1.76 26.60 4.77
N VAL A 323 -1.79 26.80 3.45
CA VAL A 323 -0.65 26.63 2.55
C VAL A 323 0.28 27.81 2.80
N THR A 324 1.42 27.57 3.45
CA THR A 324 2.56 28.49 3.48
C THR A 324 3.65 27.92 2.59
N ASP A 325 3.95 28.65 1.52
CA ASP A 325 5.07 28.37 0.64
C ASP A 325 6.28 29.23 1.07
N ALA A 326 7.48 28.67 0.85
CA ALA A 326 8.83 29.27 0.95
C ALA A 326 9.49 29.48 2.33
N ALA A 327 10.44 28.58 2.68
CA ALA A 327 11.89 28.86 2.71
C ALA A 327 12.64 27.99 3.76
N SER A 328 13.41 27.01 3.30
CA SER A 328 14.32 26.20 4.11
C SER A 328 15.64 26.94 4.41
N PRO A 329 16.25 26.66 5.58
CA PRO A 329 17.71 26.53 5.65
C PRO A 329 18.14 25.19 6.27
N LEU A 330 18.94 24.48 5.47
CA LEU A 330 20.06 23.60 5.81
C LEU A 330 20.31 23.31 7.30
N HIS A 331 20.17 22.04 7.69
CA HIS A 331 20.85 21.45 8.85
C HIS A 331 21.90 20.43 8.35
N ARG A 332 23.17 20.64 8.70
CA ARG A 332 24.22 19.61 8.71
C ARG A 332 24.56 19.24 10.16
N PRO A 333 25.11 18.05 10.39
CA PRO A 333 25.03 17.33 11.67
C PRO A 333 26.23 17.61 12.59
N ALA A 334 25.98 17.49 13.91
CA ALA A 334 27.02 17.32 14.92
C ALA A 334 26.80 15.97 15.61
N TRP A 335 27.59 14.98 15.23
CA TRP A 335 27.90 13.81 16.07
C TRP A 335 29.42 13.73 16.18
N LEU A 336 29.88 14.01 17.39
CA LEU A 336 31.21 13.73 17.90
C LEU A 336 31.18 12.31 18.50
N LEU A 337 31.94 11.40 17.90
CA LEU A 337 32.69 10.24 18.44
C LEU A 337 32.82 9.14 17.38
#